data_AF-A0A2V1CD93-F1
#
_entry.id   AF-A0A2V1CD93-F1
#
_cell.length_a   1.000
_cell.length_b   1.000
_cell.length_c   1.000
_cell.angle_alpha   90.00
_cell.angle_beta   90.00
_cell.angle_gamma   90.00
#
_symmetry.space_group_name_H-M   'P 1'
#
loop_
_entity.id
_entity.type
_entity.pdbx_description
1 polymer ?
#
loop_
_entity_poly.entity_id
_entity_poly.type
_entity_poly.pdbx_seq_one_letter_code
_entity_poly.pdbx_strand_id
1 'polypeptide(L)'
;MRFLNSLFVGLLGAGACIASRNNNNRAFGYPGYTESVEFITKQAAKQSKTSTFYIQDFPALWTNVTSISLSIDGVDTFVFGLQYSPSTSPEGVTLPLVLGPTGAAGCSVDGYAGYDVVGKAVLVERGTCPTGGTLAGRLRPAAAAGAEVVIIYNNVNSHVTGRTLSAPDPERFVPGGFIDRVDGLPAVERLQAGESVEITFLDRNLDTSQPSSTRNPPPPLLKRLKPSLTSA
;
A
#
# COMPACT_ATOMS: atom_id res chain seq x y z
N MET A 1 23.75 17.85 -29.70
CA MET A 1 23.87 16.91 -28.56
C MET A 1 24.07 17.57 -27.18
N ARG A 2 24.89 18.63 -27.01
CA ARG A 2 25.13 19.25 -25.69
C ARG A 2 23.91 19.97 -25.05
N PHE A 3 23.01 20.55 -25.85
CA PHE A 3 21.83 21.26 -25.34
C PHE A 3 20.74 20.33 -24.76
N LEU A 4 20.48 19.17 -25.38
CA LEU A 4 19.55 18.19 -24.80
C LEU A 4 20.08 17.62 -23.48
N ASN A 5 21.40 17.42 -23.37
CA ASN A 5 22.00 16.87 -22.16
C ASN A 5 21.92 17.84 -20.96
N SER A 6 22.10 19.14 -21.19
CA SER A 6 21.96 20.17 -20.15
C SER A 6 20.51 20.35 -19.68
N LEU A 7 19.54 20.25 -20.59
CA LEU A 7 18.11 20.32 -20.24
C LEU A 7 17.68 19.10 -19.40
N PHE A 8 18.11 17.90 -19.79
CA PHE A 8 17.77 16.66 -19.09
C PHE A 8 18.40 16.61 -17.69
N VAL A 9 19.67 16.98 -17.56
CA VAL A 9 20.36 17.08 -16.26
C VAL A 9 19.74 18.19 -15.39
N GLY A 10 19.32 19.31 -15.98
CA GLY A 10 18.61 20.38 -15.26
C GLY A 10 17.23 19.97 -14.74
N LEU A 11 16.47 19.15 -15.49
CA LEU A 11 15.19 18.59 -15.07
C LEU A 11 15.36 17.57 -13.94
N LEU A 12 16.35 16.68 -14.04
CA LEU A 12 16.66 15.71 -12.99
C LEU A 12 17.12 16.41 -11.70
N GLY A 13 18.00 17.41 -11.81
CA GLY A 13 18.43 18.23 -10.68
C GLY A 13 17.29 18.96 -9.99
N ALA A 14 16.38 19.55 -10.77
CA ALA A 14 15.20 20.21 -10.22
C ALA A 14 14.28 19.25 -9.45
N GLY A 15 14.09 18.03 -9.95
CA GLY A 15 13.34 16.99 -9.25
C GLY A 15 13.95 16.63 -7.89
N ALA A 16 15.28 16.50 -7.82
CA ALA A 16 15.99 16.24 -6.57
C ALA A 16 15.83 17.40 -5.58
N CYS A 17 15.99 18.65 -6.03
CA CYS A 17 15.79 19.82 -5.17
C CYS A 17 14.36 19.92 -4.62
N ILE A 18 13.34 19.64 -5.45
CA ILE A 18 11.95 19.59 -5.01
C ILE A 18 11.77 18.51 -3.95
N ALA A 19 12.32 17.31 -4.13
CA ALA A 19 12.26 16.27 -3.12
C ALA A 19 12.93 16.73 -1.81
N SER A 20 14.17 17.23 -1.86
CA SER A 20 14.95 17.59 -0.67
C SER A 20 14.27 18.59 0.25
N ARG A 21 13.55 19.59 -0.30
CA ARG A 21 12.80 20.56 0.51
C ARG A 21 11.40 20.12 0.93
N ASN A 22 10.93 18.98 0.43
CA ASN A 22 9.66 18.35 0.79
C ASN A 22 9.92 17.00 1.50
N ASN A 23 10.85 16.97 2.44
CA ASN A 23 11.21 15.78 3.23
C ASN A 23 11.58 14.56 2.37
N ASN A 24 12.34 14.79 1.29
CA ASN A 24 12.71 13.79 0.29
C ASN A 24 11.52 13.10 -0.39
N ASN A 25 10.35 13.76 -0.44
CA ASN A 25 9.11 13.17 -0.94
C ASN A 25 8.49 14.00 -2.08
N ARG A 26 8.04 13.32 -3.13
CA ARG A 26 7.23 13.89 -4.24
C ARG A 26 6.01 13.02 -4.57
N ALA A 27 5.59 12.19 -3.62
CA ALA A 27 4.46 11.28 -3.75
C ALA A 27 3.14 12.04 -3.82
N PHE A 28 2.18 11.42 -4.52
CA PHE A 28 0.80 11.88 -4.62
C PHE A 28 0.19 12.19 -3.25
N GLY A 29 -0.54 13.31 -3.15
CA GLY A 29 -1.15 13.78 -1.89
C GLY A 29 -0.21 14.56 -0.96
N TYR A 30 1.07 14.77 -1.34
CA TYR A 30 2.03 15.56 -0.55
C TYR A 30 2.48 16.84 -1.29
N PRO A 31 2.96 17.88 -0.58
CA PRO A 31 3.36 19.15 -1.19
C PRO A 31 4.40 19.03 -2.32
N GLY A 32 5.34 18.08 -2.22
CA GLY A 32 6.35 17.85 -3.27
C GLY A 32 5.77 17.36 -4.60
N TYR A 33 4.60 16.72 -4.59
CA TYR A 33 3.86 16.41 -5.82
C TYR A 33 3.33 17.68 -6.48
N THR A 34 2.63 18.53 -5.72
CA THR A 34 2.06 19.80 -6.22
C THR A 34 3.13 20.64 -6.87
N GLU A 35 4.26 20.76 -6.20
CA GLU A 35 5.40 21.50 -6.69
C GLU A 35 6.07 20.87 -7.93
N SER A 36 6.07 19.54 -8.02
CA SER A 36 6.53 18.85 -9.23
C SER A 36 5.64 19.18 -10.43
N VAL A 37 4.30 19.19 -10.24
CA VAL A 37 3.34 19.56 -11.28
C VAL A 37 3.56 21.00 -11.71
N GLU A 38 3.72 21.94 -10.77
CA GLU A 38 4.00 23.34 -11.07
C GLU A 38 5.30 23.53 -11.85
N PHE A 39 6.37 22.86 -11.43
CA PHE A 39 7.66 22.91 -12.12
C PHE A 39 7.54 22.40 -13.56
N ILE A 40 6.97 21.21 -13.76
CA ILE A 40 6.80 20.61 -15.09
C ILE A 40 5.94 21.50 -15.98
N THR A 41 4.84 22.03 -15.43
CA THR A 41 3.95 22.98 -16.12
C THR A 41 4.71 24.21 -16.59
N LYS A 42 5.55 24.80 -15.72
CA LYS A 42 6.37 25.97 -16.05
C LYS A 42 7.39 25.66 -17.14
N GLN A 43 7.97 24.45 -17.18
CA GLN A 43 8.87 24.06 -18.27
C GLN A 43 8.11 23.86 -19.58
N ALA A 44 6.95 23.19 -19.54
CA ALA A 44 6.11 22.96 -20.72
C ALA A 44 5.61 24.28 -21.34
N ALA A 45 5.24 25.26 -20.49
CA ALA A 45 4.81 26.59 -20.93
C ALA A 45 5.86 27.32 -21.78
N LYS A 46 7.16 27.05 -21.58
CA LYS A 46 8.24 27.62 -22.40
C LYS A 46 8.23 27.11 -23.85
N GLN A 47 7.60 25.96 -24.11
CA GLN A 47 7.47 25.35 -25.44
C GLN A 47 6.11 25.64 -26.10
N SER A 48 5.29 26.53 -25.52
CA SER A 48 3.93 26.84 -25.98
C SER A 48 3.84 27.39 -27.40
N LYS A 49 4.96 27.86 -27.98
CA LYS A 49 5.03 28.33 -29.38
C LYS A 49 5.05 27.18 -30.40
N THR A 50 5.49 26.00 -30.01
CA THR A 50 5.69 24.84 -30.90
C THR A 50 4.87 23.63 -30.48
N SER A 51 4.35 23.61 -29.25
CA SER A 51 3.60 22.50 -28.69
C SER A 51 2.41 22.98 -27.86
N THR A 52 1.30 22.24 -27.91
CA THR A 52 0.20 22.40 -26.96
C THR A 52 0.35 21.39 -25.84
N PHE A 53 0.08 21.79 -24.60
CA PHE A 53 0.02 20.89 -23.46
C PHE A 53 -1.22 21.19 -22.62
N TYR A 54 -1.68 20.17 -21.90
CA TYR A 54 -2.79 20.26 -20.97
C TYR A 54 -2.41 19.54 -19.68
N ILE A 55 -3.01 19.97 -18.58
CA ILE A 55 -2.92 19.25 -17.30
C ILE A 55 -4.25 18.53 -17.13
N GLN A 56 -4.21 17.21 -17.12
CA GLN A 56 -5.39 16.38 -16.88
C GLN A 56 -5.39 15.93 -15.43
N ASP A 57 -6.34 16.43 -14.65
CA ASP A 57 -6.58 15.90 -13.31
C ASP A 57 -7.43 14.63 -13.39
N PHE A 58 -7.13 13.69 -12.51
CA PHE A 58 -7.89 12.47 -12.34
C PHE A 58 -8.01 12.13 -10.85
N PRO A 59 -9.10 11.49 -10.41
CA PRO A 59 -9.19 11.00 -9.05
C PRO A 59 -8.23 9.81 -8.89
N ALA A 60 -7.55 9.76 -7.75
CA ALA A 60 -6.81 8.57 -7.35
C ALA A 60 -7.06 8.26 -5.87
N LEU A 61 -6.91 6.99 -5.54
CA LEU A 61 -6.98 6.53 -4.16
C LEU A 61 -5.74 7.04 -3.42
N TRP A 62 -5.97 7.53 -2.20
CA TRP A 62 -4.93 7.93 -1.27
C TRP A 62 -5.19 7.29 0.08
N THR A 63 -4.12 6.80 0.68
CA THR A 63 -4.15 6.21 2.01
C THR A 63 -2.91 6.63 2.76
N ASN A 64 -3.08 6.90 4.05
CA ASN A 64 -1.99 7.24 4.95
C ASN A 64 -2.16 6.47 6.25
N VAL A 65 -1.18 5.61 6.56
CA VAL A 65 -1.08 4.92 7.84
C VAL A 65 -0.63 5.95 8.87
N THR A 66 -1.53 6.33 9.78
CA THR A 66 -1.30 7.34 10.82
C THR A 66 -0.79 6.78 12.13
N SER A 67 -1.06 5.51 12.40
CA SER A 67 -0.54 4.78 13.55
C SER A 67 -0.46 3.31 13.20
N ILE A 68 0.64 2.67 13.58
CA ILE A 68 0.85 1.24 13.41
C ILE A 68 1.69 0.72 14.58
N SER A 69 1.28 -0.39 15.18
CA SER A 69 2.12 -1.17 16.09
C SER A 69 1.73 -2.64 16.08
N LEU A 70 2.72 -3.49 16.34
CA LEU A 70 2.54 -4.91 16.57
C LEU A 70 3.41 -5.30 17.76
N SER A 71 2.80 -6.03 18.70
CA SER A 71 3.50 -6.69 19.78
C SER A 71 3.16 -8.18 19.73
N ILE A 72 4.17 -9.05 19.84
CA ILE A 72 4.00 -10.50 19.93
C ILE A 72 4.42 -10.92 21.34
N ASP A 73 3.48 -11.38 22.17
CA ASP A 73 3.66 -11.64 23.60
C ASP A 73 4.37 -10.51 24.37
N GLY A 74 3.99 -9.27 24.09
CA GLY A 74 4.56 -8.08 24.73
C GLY A 74 5.90 -7.63 24.15
N VAL A 75 6.45 -8.32 23.14
CA VAL A 75 7.66 -7.91 22.42
C VAL A 75 7.28 -7.06 21.22
N ASP A 76 7.67 -5.78 21.26
CA ASP A 76 7.51 -4.86 20.14
C ASP A 76 8.19 -5.41 18.88
N THR A 77 7.41 -5.55 17.82
CA THR A 77 7.82 -6.14 16.56
C THR A 77 7.62 -5.13 15.44
N PHE A 78 8.64 -4.97 14.58
CA PHE A 78 8.53 -4.09 13.44
C PHE A 78 7.43 -4.57 12.50
N VAL A 79 6.52 -3.66 12.12
CA VAL A 79 5.41 -3.96 11.23
C VAL A 79 5.15 -2.79 10.31
N PHE A 80 4.76 -3.12 9.08
CA PHE A 80 4.26 -2.18 8.12
C PHE A 80 2.74 -2.36 7.95
N GLY A 81 1.97 -1.29 8.13
CA GLY A 81 0.53 -1.31 7.87
C GLY A 81 0.22 -1.51 6.40
N LEU A 82 -0.68 -2.42 6.07
CA LEU A 82 -1.03 -2.68 4.68
C LEU A 82 -1.88 -1.54 4.13
N GLN A 83 -1.39 -0.83 3.12
CA GLN A 83 -2.15 0.26 2.52
C GLN A 83 -3.50 -0.27 2.00
N TYR A 84 -4.58 0.40 2.41
CA TYR A 84 -5.98 0.06 2.18
C TYR A 84 -6.55 -1.14 2.98
N SER A 85 -5.86 -1.61 4.05
CA SER A 85 -6.53 -2.47 5.03
C SER A 85 -7.47 -1.65 5.92
N PRO A 86 -8.60 -2.23 6.36
CA PRO A 86 -9.42 -1.64 7.41
C PRO A 86 -8.60 -1.32 8.66
N SER A 87 -8.94 -0.23 9.33
CA SER A 87 -8.31 0.12 10.61
C SER A 87 -8.86 -0.75 11.75
N THR A 88 -8.04 -0.97 12.77
CA THR A 88 -8.51 -1.45 14.08
C THR A 88 -9.29 -0.34 14.80
N SER A 89 -9.87 -0.64 15.96
CA SER A 89 -10.28 0.40 16.91
C SER A 89 -9.06 1.25 17.34
N PRO A 90 -9.26 2.48 17.86
CA PRO A 90 -8.18 3.32 18.38
C PRO A 90 -7.33 2.68 19.48
N GLU A 91 -7.91 1.76 20.24
CA GLU A 91 -7.26 1.02 21.33
C GLU A 91 -6.41 -0.16 20.82
N GLY A 92 -6.52 -0.48 19.52
CA GLY A 92 -5.97 -1.69 18.95
C GLY A 92 -6.82 -2.92 19.28
N VAL A 93 -6.33 -4.08 18.88
CA VAL A 93 -6.95 -5.38 19.15
C VAL A 93 -5.91 -6.36 19.67
N THR A 94 -6.27 -7.11 20.70
CA THR A 94 -5.44 -8.17 21.26
C THR A 94 -6.11 -9.51 20.99
N LEU A 95 -5.41 -10.41 20.29
CA LEU A 95 -5.96 -11.68 19.80
C LEU A 95 -4.93 -12.80 19.94
N PRO A 96 -5.38 -14.06 20.17
CA PRO A 96 -4.52 -15.21 19.98
C PRO A 96 -4.00 -15.27 18.54
N LEU A 97 -2.72 -15.58 18.39
CA LEU A 97 -2.06 -15.80 17.11
C LEU A 97 -2.12 -17.28 16.74
N VAL A 98 -2.47 -17.56 15.49
CA VAL A 98 -2.42 -18.91 14.93
C VAL A 98 -1.70 -18.92 13.59
N LEU A 99 -1.17 -20.07 13.21
CA LEU A 99 -0.58 -20.24 11.89
C LEU A 99 -1.65 -20.29 10.81
N GLY A 100 -1.35 -19.68 9.67
CA GLY A 100 -2.03 -19.93 8.41
C GLY A 100 -1.29 -20.96 7.56
N PRO A 101 -1.94 -21.49 6.52
CA PRO A 101 -1.31 -22.33 5.51
C PRO A 101 -0.21 -21.60 4.74
N THR A 102 0.86 -22.34 4.41
CA THR A 102 1.96 -21.87 3.56
C THR A 102 1.71 -22.20 2.08
N GLY A 103 2.57 -21.72 1.19
CA GLY A 103 2.50 -22.06 -0.23
C GLY A 103 1.20 -21.60 -0.91
N ALA A 104 0.67 -22.39 -1.85
CA ALA A 104 -0.55 -22.04 -2.58
C ALA A 104 -1.83 -22.17 -1.74
N ALA A 105 -1.82 -22.95 -0.65
CA ALA A 105 -3.00 -23.16 0.18
C ALA A 105 -3.49 -21.86 0.84
N GLY A 106 -2.57 -20.99 1.28
CA GLY A 106 -2.91 -19.66 1.81
C GLY A 106 -3.44 -18.65 0.81
N CYS A 107 -3.70 -19.06 -0.44
CA CYS A 107 -4.36 -18.25 -1.46
C CYS A 107 -5.85 -18.57 -1.63
N SER A 108 -6.39 -19.50 -0.84
CA SER A 108 -7.76 -19.97 -0.94
C SER A 108 -8.37 -20.17 0.44
N VAL A 109 -9.67 -19.93 0.59
CA VAL A 109 -10.38 -20.18 1.85
C VAL A 109 -10.34 -21.66 2.23
N ASP A 110 -10.42 -22.57 1.26
CA ASP A 110 -10.34 -24.02 1.50
C ASP A 110 -8.99 -24.45 2.10
N GLY A 111 -7.91 -23.72 1.79
CA GLY A 111 -6.60 -23.97 2.37
C GLY A 111 -6.53 -23.69 3.88
N TYR A 112 -7.51 -22.96 4.43
CA TYR A 112 -7.67 -22.74 5.86
C TYR A 112 -8.53 -23.82 6.54
N ALA A 113 -9.04 -24.82 5.80
CA ALA A 113 -9.73 -25.94 6.41
C ALA A 113 -8.80 -26.68 7.40
N GLY A 114 -9.26 -26.85 8.64
CA GLY A 114 -8.48 -27.46 9.71
C GLY A 114 -7.57 -26.49 10.48
N TYR A 115 -7.53 -25.21 10.10
CA TYR A 115 -6.89 -24.16 10.89
C TYR A 115 -7.91 -23.45 11.77
N ASP A 116 -7.57 -23.26 13.04
CA ASP A 116 -8.43 -22.61 14.03
C ASP A 116 -8.27 -21.08 13.97
N VAL A 117 -8.74 -20.47 12.87
CA VAL A 117 -8.52 -19.04 12.55
C VAL A 117 -9.68 -18.11 12.91
N VAL A 118 -10.86 -18.66 13.24
CA VAL A 118 -12.07 -17.88 13.47
C VAL A 118 -11.90 -17.01 14.72
N GLY A 119 -12.08 -15.70 14.58
CA GLY A 119 -11.97 -14.75 15.69
C GLY A 119 -10.54 -14.49 16.17
N LYS A 120 -9.53 -14.82 15.37
CA LYS A 120 -8.11 -14.78 15.77
C LYS A 120 -7.23 -13.99 14.81
N ALA A 121 -6.01 -13.71 15.25
CA ALA A 121 -4.96 -13.22 14.40
C ALA A 121 -4.29 -14.40 13.67
N VAL A 122 -4.08 -14.26 12.36
CA VAL A 122 -3.43 -15.28 11.54
C VAL A 122 -2.05 -14.79 11.11
N LEU A 123 -1.02 -15.60 11.37
CA LEU A 123 0.32 -15.44 10.83
C LEU A 123 0.46 -16.27 9.55
N VAL A 124 0.65 -15.62 8.40
CA VAL A 124 0.73 -16.29 7.10
C VAL A 124 1.98 -15.88 6.32
N GLU A 125 2.60 -16.85 5.65
CA GLU A 125 3.76 -16.59 4.80
C GLU A 125 3.36 -15.78 3.56
N ARG A 126 4.15 -14.75 3.24
CA ARG A 126 4.05 -14.08 1.95
C ARG A 126 4.31 -15.06 0.81
N GLY A 127 3.48 -15.01 -0.21
CA GLY A 127 3.74 -15.75 -1.44
C GLY A 127 2.82 -15.32 -2.57
N THR A 128 3.25 -15.57 -3.81
CA THR A 128 2.46 -15.27 -5.00
C THR A 128 1.24 -16.20 -5.07
N CYS A 129 0.07 -15.62 -5.31
CA CYS A 129 -1.15 -16.37 -5.51
C CYS A 129 -1.48 -16.55 -7.00
N PRO A 130 -2.12 -17.67 -7.41
CA PRO A 130 -2.48 -17.91 -8.81
C PRO A 130 -3.38 -16.83 -9.41
N THR A 131 -4.22 -16.22 -8.57
CA THR A 131 -5.12 -15.11 -8.93
C THR A 131 -4.42 -13.75 -9.02
N GLY A 132 -3.11 -13.71 -8.76
CA GLY A 132 -2.30 -12.50 -8.72
C GLY A 132 -2.17 -11.90 -7.31
N GLY A 133 -1.15 -11.06 -7.15
CA GLY A 133 -0.82 -10.42 -5.88
C GLY A 133 -0.10 -11.34 -4.89
N THR A 134 0.49 -10.73 -3.85
CA THR A 134 1.22 -11.46 -2.79
C THR A 134 0.65 -11.22 -1.40
N LEU A 135 -0.12 -10.14 -1.20
CA LEU A 135 -0.62 -9.74 0.11
C LEU A 135 -2.14 -9.78 0.19
N ALA A 136 -2.82 -9.10 -0.73
CA ALA A 136 -4.27 -9.21 -0.85
C ALA A 136 -4.72 -10.67 -1.07
N GLY A 137 -3.92 -11.45 -1.81
CA GLY A 137 -4.15 -12.89 -2.01
C GLY A 137 -3.97 -13.73 -0.75
N ARG A 138 -3.34 -13.21 0.32
CA ARG A 138 -3.19 -13.87 1.62
C ARG A 138 -4.24 -13.39 2.62
N LEU A 139 -4.44 -12.08 2.64
CA LEU A 139 -5.36 -11.42 3.57
C LEU A 139 -6.82 -11.79 3.29
N ARG A 140 -7.22 -11.82 2.03
CA ARG A 140 -8.60 -12.14 1.62
C ARG A 140 -9.07 -13.55 2.02
N PRO A 141 -8.35 -14.65 1.73
CA PRO A 141 -8.80 -15.97 2.14
C PRO A 141 -8.76 -16.18 3.65
N ALA A 142 -7.77 -15.59 4.36
CA ALA A 142 -7.73 -15.63 5.82
C ALA A 142 -8.95 -14.92 6.44
N ALA A 143 -9.28 -13.72 5.95
CA ALA A 143 -10.48 -12.98 6.34
C ALA A 143 -11.76 -13.78 6.07
N ALA A 144 -11.87 -14.37 4.87
CA ALA A 144 -13.01 -15.21 4.51
C ALA A 144 -13.14 -16.48 5.37
N ALA A 145 -12.02 -16.99 5.89
CA ALA A 145 -11.99 -18.10 6.83
C ALA A 145 -12.33 -17.68 8.29
N GLY A 146 -12.50 -16.39 8.55
CA GLY A 146 -12.91 -15.85 9.85
C GLY A 146 -11.79 -15.19 10.67
N ALA A 147 -10.61 -14.97 10.10
CA ALA A 147 -9.55 -14.22 10.77
C ALA A 147 -9.97 -12.76 11.01
N GLU A 148 -9.68 -12.22 12.19
CA GLU A 148 -9.93 -10.81 12.53
C GLU A 148 -8.74 -9.91 12.25
N VAL A 149 -7.53 -10.45 12.26
CA VAL A 149 -6.28 -9.77 11.89
C VAL A 149 -5.42 -10.70 11.07
N VAL A 150 -4.74 -10.18 10.05
CA VAL A 150 -3.79 -10.97 9.26
C VAL A 150 -2.41 -10.33 9.31
N ILE A 151 -1.46 -11.03 9.92
CA ILE A 151 -0.04 -10.67 9.90
C ILE A 151 0.64 -11.52 8.83
N ILE A 152 1.19 -10.86 7.82
CA ILE A 152 1.94 -11.52 6.76
C ILE A 152 3.42 -11.39 7.11
N TYR A 153 4.17 -12.48 7.13
CA TYR A 153 5.63 -12.40 7.25
C TYR A 153 6.30 -12.62 5.89
N ASN A 154 7.41 -11.92 5.66
CA ASN A 154 8.10 -12.00 4.38
C ASN A 154 8.71 -13.40 4.17
N ASN A 155 8.79 -13.85 2.91
CA ASN A 155 9.36 -15.15 2.54
C ASN A 155 10.82 -15.06 2.06
N VAL A 156 11.37 -13.84 2.05
CA VAL A 156 12.77 -13.56 1.71
C VAL A 156 13.41 -12.75 2.83
N ASN A 157 14.73 -12.85 2.96
CA ASN A 157 15.49 -12.13 3.99
C ASN A 157 15.72 -10.68 3.54
N SER A 158 14.69 -9.86 3.67
CA SER A 158 14.76 -8.42 3.39
C SER A 158 13.80 -7.66 4.29
N HIS A 159 14.20 -6.45 4.68
CA HIS A 159 13.31 -5.51 5.33
C HIS A 159 12.10 -5.18 4.46
N VAL A 160 10.92 -5.19 5.05
CA VAL A 160 9.70 -4.76 4.39
C VAL A 160 9.67 -3.24 4.33
N THR A 161 9.54 -2.70 3.12
CA THR A 161 9.58 -1.25 2.86
C THR A 161 8.21 -0.67 2.51
N GLY A 162 7.15 -1.46 2.76
CA GLY A 162 5.76 -1.11 2.49
C GLY A 162 5.17 -1.79 1.27
N ARG A 163 3.87 -2.08 1.32
CA ARG A 163 3.12 -2.66 0.21
C ARG A 163 1.63 -2.33 0.31
N THR A 164 0.99 -2.31 -0.85
CA THR A 164 -0.41 -1.99 -1.03
C THR A 164 -1.26 -3.24 -1.28
N LEU A 165 -2.51 -3.19 -0.81
CA LEU A 165 -3.58 -4.12 -1.23
C LEU A 165 -4.19 -3.74 -2.59
N SER A 166 -3.60 -2.75 -3.28
CA SER A 166 -4.01 -2.15 -4.56
C SER A 166 -5.25 -1.25 -4.46
N ALA A 167 -6.28 -1.67 -3.72
CA ALA A 167 -7.50 -0.90 -3.49
C ALA A 167 -8.16 -1.34 -2.18
N PRO A 168 -8.99 -0.50 -1.54
CA PRO A 168 -9.76 -0.89 -0.37
C PRO A 168 -10.86 -1.89 -0.73
N ASP A 169 -11.13 -2.83 0.17
CA ASP A 169 -12.23 -3.80 0.09
C ASP A 169 -12.73 -4.11 1.50
N PRO A 170 -13.43 -3.16 2.16
CA PRO A 170 -13.76 -3.25 3.59
C PRO A 170 -14.73 -4.40 3.93
N GLU A 171 -15.39 -4.99 2.93
CA GLU A 171 -16.27 -6.15 3.12
C GLU A 171 -15.50 -7.48 3.16
N ARG A 172 -14.29 -7.53 2.58
CA ARG A 172 -13.52 -8.77 2.41
C ARG A 172 -12.12 -8.71 2.96
N PHE A 173 -11.69 -7.54 3.42
CA PHE A 173 -10.45 -7.35 4.13
C PHE A 173 -10.70 -7.16 5.61
N VAL A 174 -9.68 -7.47 6.38
CA VAL A 174 -9.55 -7.21 7.82
C VAL A 174 -8.24 -6.45 8.04
N PRO A 175 -8.01 -5.85 9.22
CA PRO A 175 -6.74 -5.20 9.54
C PRO A 175 -5.54 -6.11 9.25
N GLY A 176 -4.49 -5.53 8.65
CA GLY A 176 -3.39 -6.30 8.09
C GLY A 176 -2.03 -5.67 8.31
N GLY A 177 -1.09 -6.50 8.76
CA GLY A 177 0.32 -6.12 8.95
C GLY A 177 1.24 -6.91 8.01
N PHE A 178 2.37 -6.31 7.65
CA PHE A 178 3.47 -6.99 6.96
C PHE A 178 4.75 -6.84 7.77
N ILE A 179 5.36 -7.97 8.13
CA ILE A 179 6.57 -8.02 8.96
C ILE A 179 7.72 -8.70 8.21
N ASP A 180 8.93 -8.50 8.73
CA ASP A 180 10.10 -9.18 8.18
C ASP A 180 10.03 -10.67 8.43
N ARG A 181 10.76 -11.42 7.61
CA ARG A 181 10.89 -12.86 7.81
C ARG A 181 11.48 -13.20 9.18
N VAL A 182 12.51 -12.44 9.58
CA VAL A 182 13.24 -12.66 10.83
C VAL A 182 12.34 -12.45 12.05
N ASP A 183 11.34 -11.58 11.95
CA ASP A 183 10.39 -11.30 13.02
C ASP A 183 9.27 -12.34 13.10
N GLY A 184 8.85 -12.89 11.95
CA GLY A 184 7.80 -13.91 11.89
C GLY A 184 8.26 -15.31 12.27
N LEU A 185 9.48 -15.70 11.92
CA LEU A 185 9.96 -17.09 12.12
C LEU A 185 9.93 -17.57 13.58
N PRO A 186 10.34 -16.77 14.60
CA PRO A 186 10.25 -17.20 16.00
C PRO A 186 8.82 -17.51 16.42
N ALA A 187 7.83 -16.72 16.00
CA ALA A 187 6.42 -17.01 16.26
C ALA A 187 5.96 -18.28 15.53
N VAL A 188 6.46 -18.54 14.31
CA VAL A 188 6.17 -19.78 13.60
C VAL A 188 6.66 -21.01 14.37
N GLU A 189 7.91 -20.99 14.84
CA GLU A 189 8.52 -22.10 15.58
C GLU A 189 7.73 -22.42 16.86
N ARG A 190 7.35 -21.38 17.62
CA ARG A 190 6.57 -21.51 18.86
C ARG A 190 5.17 -22.07 18.61
N LEU A 191 4.47 -21.57 17.59
CA LEU A 191 3.14 -22.06 17.23
C LEU A 191 3.20 -23.52 16.73
N GLN A 192 4.25 -23.92 16.01
CA GLN A 192 4.47 -25.32 15.61
C GLN A 192 4.77 -26.23 16.79
N ALA A 193 5.42 -25.71 17.83
CA ALA A 193 5.63 -26.42 19.10
C ALA A 193 4.36 -26.53 19.96
N GLY A 194 3.25 -25.91 19.54
CA GLY A 194 1.98 -25.91 20.26
C GLY A 194 1.89 -24.87 21.39
N GLU A 195 2.80 -23.89 21.42
CA GLU A 195 2.70 -22.77 22.35
C GLU A 195 1.53 -21.86 22.00
N SER A 196 0.92 -21.27 23.03
CA SER A 196 -0.04 -20.17 22.85
C SER A 196 0.74 -18.87 22.72
N VAL A 197 0.48 -18.14 21.64
CA VAL A 197 1.06 -16.82 21.34
C VAL A 197 -0.09 -15.84 21.19
N GLU A 198 0.07 -14.63 21.70
CA GLU A 198 -0.87 -13.53 21.57
C GLU A 198 -0.21 -12.37 20.82
N ILE A 199 -1.01 -11.61 20.06
CA ILE A 199 -0.58 -10.33 19.53
C ILE A 199 -1.43 -9.19 20.06
N THR A 200 -0.83 -8.01 20.15
CA THR A 200 -1.55 -6.73 20.16
C THR A 200 -1.23 -5.98 18.88
N PHE A 201 -2.26 -5.62 18.12
CA PHE A 201 -2.14 -4.95 16.83
C PHE A 201 -2.97 -3.67 16.78
N LEU A 202 -2.35 -2.58 16.34
CA LEU A 202 -3.00 -1.29 16.09
C LEU A 202 -2.69 -0.88 14.67
N ASP A 203 -3.72 -0.59 13.87
CA ASP A 203 -3.58 -0.04 12.53
C ASP A 203 -4.62 1.06 12.31
N ARG A 204 -4.16 2.27 11.98
CA ARG A 204 -5.00 3.44 11.76
C ARG A 204 -4.70 4.05 10.40
N ASN A 205 -5.63 3.87 9.47
CA ASN A 205 -5.55 4.38 8.09
C ASN A 205 -6.46 5.60 7.90
N LEU A 206 -5.97 6.58 7.16
CA LEU A 206 -6.76 7.67 6.61
C LEU A 206 -6.92 7.44 5.10
N ASP A 207 -8.03 6.83 4.72
CA ASP A 207 -8.36 6.55 3.32
C ASP A 207 -9.26 7.65 2.76
N THR A 208 -8.81 8.30 1.68
CA THR A 208 -9.61 9.30 0.98
C THR A 208 -9.45 9.17 -0.53
N SER A 209 -10.49 9.51 -1.29
CA SER A 209 -10.33 9.80 -2.71
C SER A 209 -9.85 11.25 -2.84
N GLN A 210 -8.64 11.48 -3.36
CA GLN A 210 -8.15 12.83 -3.59
C GLN A 210 -8.07 13.12 -5.09
N PRO A 211 -8.47 14.33 -5.54
CA PRO A 211 -8.12 14.78 -6.88
C PRO A 211 -6.61 14.85 -6.99
N SER A 212 -6.05 14.56 -8.16
CA SER A 212 -4.60 14.63 -8.37
C SER A 212 -4.00 16.00 -8.17
N SER A 213 -4.81 17.04 -8.03
CA SER A 213 -4.34 18.39 -7.77
C SER A 213 -5.18 19.03 -6.67
N THR A 214 -4.51 19.69 -5.72
CA THR A 214 -5.16 20.59 -4.74
C THR A 214 -5.45 21.98 -5.33
N ARG A 215 -5.33 22.17 -6.65
CA ARG A 215 -5.61 23.45 -7.32
C ARG A 215 -7.05 23.85 -7.05
N ASN A 216 -7.20 25.07 -6.55
CA ASN A 216 -8.48 25.72 -6.34
C ASN A 216 -8.53 26.98 -7.23
N PRO A 217 -9.51 27.13 -8.14
CA PRO A 217 -10.59 26.17 -8.41
C PRO A 217 -10.07 24.92 -9.13
N PRO A 218 -10.79 23.78 -9.02
CA PRO A 218 -10.50 22.60 -9.82
C PRO A 218 -10.53 22.96 -11.31
N PRO A 219 -9.63 22.42 -12.16
CA PRO A 219 -9.67 22.72 -13.58
C PRO A 219 -11.00 22.29 -14.20
N PRO A 220 -11.47 23.01 -15.24
CA PRO A 220 -12.66 22.59 -15.96
C PRO A 220 -12.44 21.18 -16.51
N LEU A 221 -13.40 20.28 -16.26
CA LEU A 221 -13.43 18.96 -16.86
C LEU A 221 -13.28 19.13 -18.37
N LEU A 222 -12.15 18.70 -18.93
CA LEU A 222 -11.98 18.62 -20.38
C LEU A 222 -13.11 17.73 -20.89
N LYS A 223 -14.08 18.34 -21.60
CA LYS A 223 -15.12 17.60 -22.31
C LYS A 223 -14.40 16.52 -23.11
N ARG A 224 -14.70 15.24 -22.81
CA ARG A 224 -14.18 14.09 -23.56
C ARG A 224 -14.28 14.44 -25.04
N LEU A 225 -13.14 14.57 -25.73
CA LEU A 225 -13.13 14.60 -27.18
C LEU A 225 -13.79 13.28 -27.60
N LYS A 226 -15.02 13.36 -28.10
CA LYS A 226 -15.68 12.21 -28.72
C LYS A 226 -14.75 11.73 -29.84
N PRO A 227 -14.39 10.44 -29.91
CA PRO A 227 -13.71 9.92 -31.08
C PRO A 227 -14.57 10.24 -32.30
N SER A 228 -14.03 10.96 -33.28
CA SER A 228 -14.70 11.10 -34.57
C SER A 228 -14.65 9.73 -35.24
N LEU A 229 -15.77 9.02 -35.20
CA LEU A 229 -16.05 7.95 -36.15
C LEU A 229 -16.25 8.60 -37.51
N THR A 230 -15.17 8.78 -38.25
CA THR A 230 -15.23 8.90 -39.71
C THR A 230 -14.60 7.64 -40.27
N SER A 231 -15.50 6.77 -40.72
CA SER A 231 -15.22 5.62 -41.59
C SER A 231 -14.62 6.11 -42.90
N ALA A 232 -13.58 5.41 -43.35
CA ALA A 232 -13.21 5.24 -44.76
C ALA A 232 -12.57 3.85 -44.89
#